data_AF-A0A1Q7C2B3-F1
#
_entry.id   AF-A0A1Q7C2B3-F1
#
_cell.length_a   1.000
_cell.length_b   1.000
_cell.length_c   1.000
_cell.angle_alpha   90.00
_cell.angle_beta   90.00
_cell.angle_gamma   90.00
#
_symmetry.space_group_name_H-M   'P 1'
#
loop_
_entity.id
_entity.type
_entity.pdbx_description
1 polymer ?
#
loop_
_entity_poly.entity_id
_entity_poly.type
_entity_poly.pdbx_seq_one_letter_code
_entity_poly.pdbx_strand_id
1 'polypeptide(L)'
;MVLLRIQTVHHADVARGLRLALEAGGADGRIYNLADDAALTAWELCALTGQPAPAGMGEVDPWEGIVDTRRIREELGFRPTYPTVYAAHAAEAM
;
A
#
# COMPACT_ATOMS: atom_id res chain seq x y z
N MET A 1 12.13 2.64 19.98
CA MET A 1 10.99 1.76 19.66
C MET A 1 10.47 2.18 18.30
N VAL A 2 10.70 1.36 17.27
CA VAL A 2 10.13 1.56 15.93
C VAL A 2 8.72 0.96 15.96
N LEU A 3 7.73 1.70 15.48
CA LEU A 3 6.36 1.19 15.33
C LEU A 3 6.25 0.38 14.04
N LEU A 4 5.53 -0.75 14.09
CA LEU A 4 5.23 -1.55 12.91
C LEU A 4 4.57 -0.67 11.84
N ARG A 5 5.21 -0.64 10.66
CA ARG A 5 4.66 -0.01 9.46
C ARG A 5 4.01 -1.08 8.59
N ILE A 6 2.87 -0.76 8.03
CA ILE A 6 2.06 -1.64 7.20
C ILE A 6 2.02 -1.01 5.82
N GLN A 7 2.47 -1.76 4.80
CA GLN A 7 2.21 -1.37 3.42
C GLN A 7 0.80 -1.76 3.02
N THR A 8 0.12 -0.83 2.38
CA THR A 8 -1.30 -0.94 2.03
C THR A 8 -1.51 -0.64 0.56
N VAL A 9 -2.62 -1.14 0.02
CA VAL A 9 -3.10 -0.78 -1.31
C VAL A 9 -4.62 -0.82 -1.31
N HIS A 10 -5.25 0.19 -1.87
CA HIS A 10 -6.70 0.20 -2.03
C HIS A 10 -7.11 -0.79 -3.13
N HIS A 11 -8.19 -1.54 -2.94
CA HIS A 11 -8.64 -2.59 -3.88
C HIS A 11 -8.93 -2.05 -5.30
N ALA A 12 -9.44 -0.82 -5.43
CA ALA A 12 -9.60 -0.18 -6.74
C ALA A 12 -8.26 0.04 -7.47
N ASP A 13 -7.19 0.30 -6.72
CA ASP A 13 -5.84 0.44 -7.29
C ASP A 13 -5.22 -0.91 -7.62
N VAL A 14 -5.57 -1.98 -6.89
CA VAL A 14 -5.25 -3.37 -7.29
C VAL A 14 -5.89 -3.69 -8.65
N ALA A 15 -7.17 -3.38 -8.83
CA ALA A 15 -7.87 -3.58 -10.10
C ALA A 15 -7.22 -2.78 -11.24
N ARG A 16 -6.83 -1.53 -10.98
CA ARG A 16 -6.10 -0.69 -11.93
C ARG A 16 -4.75 -1.29 -12.31
N GLY A 17 -3.97 -1.76 -11.33
CA GLY A 17 -2.68 -2.40 -11.57
C GLY A 17 -2.79 -3.65 -12.44
N LEU A 18 -3.78 -4.50 -12.15
CA LEU A 18 -4.05 -5.69 -12.95
C LEU A 18 -4.40 -5.32 -14.40
N ARG A 19 -5.26 -4.32 -14.59
CA ARG A 19 -5.62 -3.82 -15.92
C ARG A 19 -4.39 -3.32 -16.69
N LEU A 20 -3.51 -2.54 -16.04
CA LEU A 20 -2.27 -2.07 -16.67
C LEU A 20 -1.36 -3.23 -17.08
N ALA A 21 -1.23 -4.27 -16.25
CA ALA A 21 -0.44 -5.44 -16.58
C ALA A 21 -1.00 -6.22 -17.79
N LEU A 22 -2.33 -6.29 -17.92
CA LEU A 22 -2.99 -6.94 -19.06
C LEU A 22 -2.87 -6.12 -20.35
N GLU A 23 -2.80 -4.79 -20.27
CA GLU A 23 -2.83 -3.89 -21.43
C GLU A 23 -1.46 -3.47 -21.95
N ALA A 24 -0.44 -3.33 -21.09
CA ALA A 24 0.83 -2.70 -21.46
C ALA A 24 1.64 -3.49 -22.49
N GLY A 25 1.43 -4.82 -22.59
CA GLY A 25 2.29 -5.73 -23.33
C GLY A 25 3.68 -5.84 -22.68
N GLY A 26 4.18 -7.06 -22.46
CA GLY A 26 5.51 -7.26 -21.88
C GLY A 26 5.57 -7.34 -20.34
N ALA A 27 4.41 -7.43 -19.68
CA ALA A 27 4.32 -7.85 -18.28
C ALA A 27 4.60 -9.36 -18.08
N ASP A 28 4.65 -10.14 -19.17
CA ASP A 28 4.85 -11.60 -19.14
C ASP A 28 6.13 -12.00 -18.39
N GLY A 29 5.98 -12.91 -17.43
CA GLY A 29 7.08 -13.40 -16.61
C GLY A 29 7.65 -12.38 -15.62
N ARG A 30 7.05 -11.19 -15.49
CA ARG A 30 7.49 -10.14 -14.55
C ARG A 30 6.69 -10.18 -13.26
N ILE A 31 7.31 -9.68 -12.20
CA ILE A 31 6.70 -9.51 -10.87
C ILE A 31 6.77 -8.02 -10.52
N TYR A 32 5.64 -7.50 -10.05
CA TYR A 32 5.43 -6.11 -9.67
C TYR A 32 4.86 -6.04 -8.26
N ASN A 33 5.42 -5.17 -7.42
CA ASN A 33 4.79 -4.79 -6.17
C ASN A 33 3.71 -3.73 -6.45
N LEU A 34 2.56 -3.88 -5.81
CA LEU A 34 1.53 -2.85 -5.74
C LEU A 34 1.35 -2.40 -4.29
N ALA A 35 1.49 -1.09 -4.09
CA ALA A 35 1.25 -0.41 -2.83
C ALA A 35 0.82 1.04 -3.11
N ASP A 36 0.25 1.68 -2.11
CA ASP A 36 0.05 3.12 -2.07
C ASP A 36 1.40 3.88 -1.95
N ASP A 37 1.36 5.19 -1.76
CA ASP A 37 2.55 6.04 -1.71
C ASP A 37 3.15 6.13 -0.29
N ALA A 38 2.46 5.68 0.76
CA ALA A 38 2.93 5.85 2.14
C ALA A 38 2.40 4.78 3.10
N ALA A 39 3.29 3.87 3.50
CA ALA A 39 3.04 2.97 4.63
C ALA A 39 2.70 3.77 5.90
N LEU A 40 1.62 3.38 6.54
CA LEU A 40 1.19 3.87 7.85
C LEU A 40 1.60 2.93 8.97
N THR A 41 1.59 3.40 10.20
CA THR A 41 1.79 2.56 11.38
C THR A 41 0.52 1.82 11.76
N ALA A 42 0.66 0.69 12.47
CA ALA A 42 -0.48 -0.01 13.06
C ALA A 42 -1.31 0.90 14.01
N TRP A 43 -0.65 1.83 14.71
CA TRP A 43 -1.32 2.80 15.57
C TRP A 43 -2.21 3.77 14.78
N GLU A 44 -1.69 4.33 13.68
CA GLU A 44 -2.46 5.21 12.79
C GLU A 44 -3.68 4.50 12.21
N LEU A 45 -3.52 3.24 11.80
CA LEU A 45 -4.65 2.44 11.28
C LEU A 45 -5.72 2.22 12.35
N CYS A 46 -5.34 1.86 13.58
CA CYS A 46 -6.28 1.71 14.70
C CYS A 46 -7.02 3.02 15.00
N ALA A 47 -6.30 4.15 15.03
CA ALA A 47 -6.89 5.47 15.25
C ALA A 47 -7.92 5.84 14.16
N LEU A 48 -7.60 5.59 12.88
CA LEU A 48 -8.51 5.86 11.75
C LEU A 48 -9.77 4.97 11.76
N THR A 49 -9.66 3.74 12.25
CA THR A 49 -10.74 2.75 12.26
C THR A 49 -11.52 2.70 13.58
N GLY A 50 -11.18 3.58 14.54
CA GLY A 50 -11.78 3.59 15.88
C GLY A 50 -11.48 2.32 16.70
N GLN A 51 -10.44 1.56 16.32
CA GLN A 51 -10.03 0.35 17.01
C GLN A 51 -9.07 0.67 18.16
N PRO A 52 -9.02 -0.17 19.21
CA PRO A 52 -8.07 0.01 20.29
C PRO A 52 -6.63 -0.06 19.77
N ALA A 53 -5.74 0.68 20.43
CA ALA A 53 -4.32 0.65 20.15
C ALA A 53 -3.75 -0.79 20.23
N PRO A 54 -2.79 -1.15 19.35
CA PRO A 54 -2.18 -2.46 19.40
C PRO A 54 -1.37 -2.63 20.69
N ALA A 55 -1.61 -3.72 21.42
CA ALA A 55 -0.88 -4.08 22.63
C ALA A 55 0.24 -5.09 22.32
N GLY A 56 1.36 -5.00 23.04
CA GLY A 56 2.42 -6.02 22.98
C GLY A 56 3.28 -6.00 21.71
N MET A 57 3.31 -4.91 20.95
CA MET A 57 4.25 -4.77 19.84
C MET A 57 5.68 -4.59 20.39
N GLY A 58 6.54 -5.58 20.18
CA GLY A 58 7.96 -5.50 20.49
C GLY A 58 8.72 -4.62 19.50
N GLU A 59 10.05 -4.61 19.61
CA GLU A 59 10.90 -4.01 18.58
C GLU A 59 10.77 -4.81 17.28
N VAL A 60 10.40 -4.13 16.19
CA VAL A 60 10.21 -4.70 14.86
C VAL A 60 11.22 -4.11 13.89
N ASP A 61 11.57 -4.87 12.85
CA ASP A 61 12.40 -4.34 11.76
C ASP A 61 11.60 -3.25 11.02
N PRO A 62 12.10 -2.00 10.93
CA PRO A 62 11.43 -0.91 10.21
C PRO A 62 11.15 -1.21 8.73
N TRP A 63 11.86 -2.17 8.13
CA TRP A 63 11.75 -2.50 6.71
C TRP A 63 10.90 -3.74 6.43
N GLU A 64 10.46 -4.45 7.47
CA GLU A 64 9.63 -5.64 7.30
C GLU A 64 8.32 -5.28 6.58
N GLY A 65 8.03 -6.00 5.49
CA GLY A 65 6.84 -5.77 4.67
C GLY A 65 6.85 -4.48 3.84
N ILE A 66 7.89 -3.65 3.91
CA ILE A 66 8.01 -2.46 3.07
C ILE A 66 8.44 -2.87 1.65
N VAL A 67 7.66 -2.44 0.65
CA VAL A 67 7.86 -2.80 -0.74
C VAL A 67 8.25 -1.61 -1.62
N ASP A 68 9.04 -1.88 -2.67
CA ASP A 68 9.39 -0.90 -3.69
C ASP A 68 8.44 -1.00 -4.90
N THR A 69 7.77 0.10 -5.24
CA THR A 69 6.81 0.17 -6.36
C THR A 69 7.37 0.87 -7.60
N ARG A 70 8.66 1.22 -7.65
CA ARG A 70 9.27 1.91 -8.80
C ARG A 70 9.04 1.17 -10.11
N ARG A 71 9.25 -0.15 -10.15
CA ARG A 71 9.10 -0.95 -11.38
C ARG A 71 7.71 -0.80 -12.01
N ILE A 72 6.63 -0.92 -11.24
CA ILE A 72 5.27 -0.80 -11.81
C ILE A 72 4.95 0.62 -12.26
N ARG A 73 5.52 1.62 -11.58
CA ARG A 73 5.36 3.04 -11.92
C ARG A 73 6.09 3.41 -13.21
N GLU A 74 7.24 2.82 -13.44
CA GLU A 74 8.12 3.08 -14.58
C GLU A 74 7.72 2.25 -15.81
N GLU A 75 7.46 0.96 -15.64
CA GLU A 75 7.17 0.05 -16.75
C GLU A 75 5.69 0.06 -17.16
N LEU A 76 4.76 0.15 -16.20
CA LEU A 76 3.32 0.04 -16.47
C LEU A 76 2.56 1.37 -16.26
N GLY A 77 3.25 2.44 -15.84
CA GLY A 77 2.62 3.74 -15.61
C GLY A 77 1.64 3.77 -14.42
N PHE A 78 1.73 2.81 -13.49
CA PHE A 78 0.83 2.75 -12.34
C PHE A 78 0.92 4.01 -11.48
N ARG A 79 -0.23 4.60 -11.14
CA ARG A 79 -0.37 5.69 -10.17
C ARG A 79 -1.61 5.41 -9.33
N PRO A 80 -1.52 5.34 -7.99
CA PRO A 80 -2.67 5.06 -7.16
C PRO A 80 -3.69 6.21 -7.23
N THR A 81 -4.96 5.84 -7.27
CA THR A 81 -6.10 6.74 -7.14
C THR A 81 -6.26 7.16 -5.69
N TYR A 82 -6.00 6.23 -4.76
CA TYR A 82 -5.93 6.46 -3.33
C TYR A 82 -4.47 6.33 -2.87
N PRO A 83 -3.69 7.43 -2.92
CA PRO A 83 -2.24 7.38 -2.67
C PRO A 83 -1.88 7.11 -1.21
N THR A 84 -2.84 7.13 -0.29
CA THR A 84 -2.65 6.74 1.12
C THR A 84 -3.97 6.23 1.70
N VAL A 85 -3.91 5.48 2.80
CA VAL A 85 -5.12 5.13 3.61
C VAL A 85 -5.89 6.39 4.03
N TYR A 86 -5.19 7.48 4.38
CA TYR A 86 -5.83 8.75 4.72
C TYR A 86 -6.61 9.35 3.54
N ALA A 87 -6.10 9.24 2.31
CA ALA A 87 -6.79 9.69 1.12
C ALA A 87 -8.04 8.84 0.84
N ALA A 88 -7.97 7.52 1.03
CA ALA A 88 -9.13 6.64 0.94
C ALA A 88 -10.18 6.99 2.01
N HIS A 89 -9.76 7.19 3.26
CA HIS A 89 -10.65 7.56 4.36
C HIS A 89 -11.34 8.91 4.13
N ALA A 90 -10.58 9.93 3.71
CA ALA A 90 -11.13 11.26 3.41
C ALA A 90 -12.12 11.26 2.23
N ALA A 91 -12.00 10.29 1.32
CA ALA A 91 -12.93 10.06 0.22
C ALA A 91 -14.10 9.12 0.60
N GLU A 92 -14.24 8.74 1.87
CA GLU A 92 -15.23 7.78 2.36
C GLU A 92 -15.18 6.43 1.62
N ALA A 93 -13.97 6.02 1.22
CA ALA A 93 -13.69 4.83 0.43
C ALA A 93 -12.72 3.87 1.15
N MET A 94 -12.69 3.87 2.49
CA MET A 94 -11.87 2.94 3.28
C MET A 94 -12.66 1.68 3.66
#